data_AF-A0A935E665-F1
#
_entry.id   AF-A0A935E665-F1
#
_cell.length_a   1.000
_cell.length_b   1.000
_cell.length_c   1.000
_cell.angle_alpha   90.00
_cell.angle_beta   90.00
_cell.angle_gamma   90.00
#
_symmetry.space_group_name_H-M   'P 1'
#
loop_
_entity.id
_entity.type
_entity.pdbx_description
1 polymer ?
#
loop_
_entity_poly.entity_id
_entity_poly.type
_entity_poly.pdbx_seq_one_letter_code
_entity_poly.pdbx_strand_id
1 'polypeptide(L)'
;MKFKNGVNFIFGEKDVNDPKESLNSIGKTTFLDLIDFCLLASPLKSHNPRLYAAKELISGYDICLEFSIQERLYVIKRNIESANYPKFGELGKEQEVRIENLKKVLGNLLFKREDYEGIFHPDWFRILIGFYLKIQKFKKSKFTDPIHYIDEMSEADINYIHFFLLGITNKLSVKISEIRQELKKINPAIKEVQRFVEQKYELKNLSDTNSQIDKLRIDVRKLEKAIEKFELGEQYEDAENEANKLTSLIKTLLLDNFQDKKKLEAYKNSIELKDTVIPSRISNIYKELNETIAEKVNKTLKEAVDFRKSLSNSRLSFLQKIIERTEDIIKQRQQMIDENEKKRADIFYFLSAKEAITDLTEAFFAISEKRTQLAELESNSKILNDLLSEKSDYEMTLKGIETASYNFIEDNKDKRLDFYETMLKVYNAIYVENKDELKFSFDVNSKKQKLIDINISFPDMFGKGKNQGRTLVYDIAVLIHNLKQENFPKFLIHDGIFDGMDKSQFIGACEFIMEMSKTNKIQYITTVNEEGTLSEKFGHSDLINPNSIKADAILVLNPNKKLLGQDF
;
A
#
# COMPACT_ATOMS: atom_id res chain seq x y z
N MET A 1 18.00 -21.75 -22.95
CA MET A 1 18.64 -20.53 -23.53
C MET A 1 19.53 -19.93 -22.45
N LYS A 2 20.72 -19.42 -22.77
CA LYS A 2 21.69 -18.92 -21.77
C LYS A 2 22.05 -17.47 -22.07
N PHE A 3 21.73 -16.56 -21.15
CA PHE A 3 22.11 -15.16 -21.24
C PHE A 3 23.60 -14.98 -20.96
N LYS A 4 24.24 -14.06 -21.69
CA LYS A 4 25.65 -13.72 -21.58
C LYS A 4 25.85 -12.39 -20.86
N ASN A 5 27.07 -12.15 -20.38
CA ASN A 5 27.46 -10.86 -19.85
C ASN A 5 27.43 -9.79 -20.98
N GLY A 6 27.01 -8.57 -20.66
CA GLY A 6 26.80 -7.50 -21.61
C GLY A 6 25.41 -7.49 -22.23
N VAL A 7 25.32 -7.19 -23.52
CA VAL A 7 24.06 -7.02 -24.24
C VAL A 7 23.55 -8.35 -24.79
N ASN A 8 22.25 -8.58 -24.65
CA ASN A 8 21.53 -9.78 -25.07
C ASN A 8 20.31 -9.37 -25.90
N PHE A 9 20.22 -9.88 -27.12
CA PHE A 9 19.12 -9.53 -28.02
C PHE A 9 18.06 -10.64 -28.13
N ILE A 10 16.80 -10.23 -28.17
CA ILE A 10 15.69 -11.05 -28.68
C ILE A 10 15.33 -10.47 -30.04
N PHE A 11 15.84 -11.12 -31.08
CA PHE A 11 15.92 -10.56 -32.42
C PHE A 11 14.81 -11.11 -33.32
N GLY A 12 14.06 -10.21 -33.96
CA GLY A 12 13.12 -10.53 -35.03
C GLY A 12 13.81 -10.40 -36.38
N GLU A 13 14.08 -11.51 -37.05
CA GLU A 13 14.70 -11.56 -38.38
C GLU A 13 13.64 -11.64 -39.47
N LYS A 14 13.81 -10.87 -40.55
CA LYS A 14 12.98 -10.94 -41.75
C LYS A 14 13.24 -12.23 -42.50
N ASP A 15 12.20 -12.83 -43.05
CA ASP A 15 12.40 -13.96 -43.95
C ASP A 15 12.99 -13.47 -45.28
N VAL A 16 13.98 -14.19 -45.80
CA VAL A 16 14.62 -13.90 -47.10
C VAL A 16 13.62 -14.11 -48.23
N ASN A 17 12.71 -15.10 -48.10
CA ASN A 17 11.72 -15.45 -49.11
C ASN A 17 10.46 -14.58 -49.00
N ASP A 18 10.13 -14.07 -47.81
CA ASP A 18 9.01 -13.12 -47.62
C ASP A 18 9.40 -11.92 -46.72
N PRO A 19 10.18 -10.97 -47.26
CA PRO A 19 10.65 -9.81 -46.49
C PRO A 19 9.52 -8.82 -46.13
N LYS A 20 8.32 -8.98 -46.71
CA LYS A 20 7.18 -8.10 -46.45
C LYS A 20 6.39 -8.52 -45.22
N GLU A 21 6.51 -9.76 -44.76
CA GLU A 21 5.80 -10.23 -43.57
C GLU A 21 6.19 -9.44 -42.31
N SER A 22 5.20 -9.20 -41.47
CA SER A 22 5.38 -8.41 -40.25
C SER A 22 6.18 -9.19 -39.22
N LEU A 23 7.10 -8.51 -38.53
CA LEU A 23 7.81 -9.05 -37.36
C LEU A 23 6.99 -8.89 -36.06
N ASN A 24 5.76 -8.39 -36.17
CA ASN A 24 4.84 -8.33 -35.05
C ASN A 24 4.32 -9.74 -34.73
N SER A 25 3.96 -9.98 -33.47
CA SER A 25 3.35 -11.25 -33.01
C SER A 25 4.18 -12.53 -33.13
N ILE A 26 5.45 -12.46 -33.57
CA ILE A 26 6.34 -13.64 -33.63
C ILE A 26 6.77 -14.19 -32.25
N GLY A 27 6.40 -13.53 -31.15
CA GLY A 27 6.61 -14.00 -29.77
C GLY A 27 7.76 -13.37 -28.97
N LYS A 28 8.40 -12.29 -29.45
CA LYS A 28 9.50 -11.61 -28.72
C LYS A 28 9.12 -11.19 -27.30
N THR A 29 8.01 -10.46 -27.17
CA THR A 29 7.51 -10.02 -25.86
C THR A 29 7.00 -11.19 -25.03
N THR A 30 6.37 -12.20 -25.65
CA THR A 30 5.91 -13.41 -24.96
C THR A 30 7.06 -14.15 -24.30
N PHE A 31 8.25 -14.19 -24.92
CA PHE A 31 9.44 -14.74 -24.29
C PHE A 31 9.83 -13.99 -23.00
N LEU A 32 9.76 -12.65 -23.01
CA LEU A 32 9.99 -11.85 -21.80
C LEU A 32 8.90 -12.08 -20.74
N ASP A 33 7.65 -12.28 -21.15
CA ASP A 33 6.55 -12.62 -20.25
C ASP A 33 6.79 -13.96 -19.51
N LEU A 34 7.50 -14.92 -20.12
CA LEU A 34 7.90 -16.17 -19.44
C LEU A 34 8.91 -15.90 -18.32
N ILE A 35 9.85 -14.97 -18.54
CA ILE A 35 10.81 -14.54 -17.50
C ILE A 35 10.06 -13.86 -16.34
N ASP A 36 9.17 -12.92 -16.65
CA ASP A 36 8.34 -12.22 -15.66
C ASP A 36 7.44 -13.21 -14.89
N PHE A 37 6.92 -14.22 -15.58
CA PHE A 37 6.18 -15.31 -14.96
C PHE A 37 7.04 -16.13 -13.99
N CYS A 38 8.26 -16.53 -14.34
CA CYS A 38 9.16 -17.16 -13.36
C CYS A 38 9.46 -16.22 -12.19
N LEU A 39 9.53 -14.90 -12.42
CA LEU A 39 9.67 -13.88 -11.39
C LEU A 39 8.35 -13.51 -10.70
N LEU A 40 7.38 -14.43 -10.67
CA LEU A 40 6.14 -14.40 -9.89
C LEU A 40 5.03 -13.47 -10.42
N ALA A 41 5.08 -13.04 -11.69
CA ALA A 41 3.97 -12.31 -12.33
C ALA A 41 2.71 -13.18 -12.50
N SER A 42 1.52 -12.58 -12.50
CA SER A 42 0.28 -13.35 -12.65
C SER A 42 0.08 -13.85 -14.09
N PRO A 43 -0.24 -15.14 -14.33
CA PRO A 43 -0.56 -15.62 -15.68
C PRO A 43 -2.01 -15.31 -16.10
N LEU A 44 -2.80 -14.66 -15.23
CA LEU A 44 -4.22 -14.37 -15.51
C LEU A 44 -4.35 -13.41 -16.69
N LYS A 45 -5.43 -13.57 -17.48
CA LYS A 45 -5.73 -12.72 -18.65
C LYS A 45 -5.70 -11.23 -18.36
N SER A 46 -6.14 -10.81 -17.17
CA SER A 46 -6.14 -9.41 -16.73
C SER A 46 -4.75 -8.82 -16.58
N HIS A 47 -3.74 -9.64 -16.28
CA HIS A 47 -2.36 -9.21 -16.07
C HIS A 47 -1.45 -9.53 -17.27
N ASN A 48 -1.63 -10.71 -17.87
CA ASN A 48 -0.80 -11.20 -18.97
C ASN A 48 -1.65 -11.90 -20.05
N PRO A 49 -2.28 -11.13 -20.96
CA PRO A 49 -3.14 -11.69 -21.99
C PRO A 49 -2.40 -12.57 -23.00
N ARG A 50 -1.11 -12.28 -23.30
CA ARG A 50 -0.30 -13.08 -24.23
C ARG A 50 0.02 -14.46 -23.64
N LEU A 51 0.49 -14.50 -22.39
CA LEU A 51 0.75 -15.77 -21.72
C LEU A 51 -0.54 -16.58 -21.51
N TYR A 52 -1.65 -15.91 -21.22
CA TYR A 52 -2.96 -16.55 -21.13
C TYR A 52 -3.41 -17.17 -22.47
N ALA A 53 -3.20 -16.47 -23.59
CA ALA A 53 -3.49 -17.01 -24.93
C ALA A 53 -2.60 -18.22 -25.27
N ALA A 54 -1.37 -18.26 -24.74
CA ALA A 54 -0.44 -19.36 -24.92
C ALA A 54 -0.67 -20.57 -24.00
N LYS A 55 -1.67 -20.52 -23.11
CA LYS A 55 -1.83 -21.46 -22.00
C LYS A 55 -1.85 -22.93 -22.44
N GLU A 56 -2.58 -23.25 -23.51
CA GLU A 56 -2.71 -24.63 -23.99
C GLU A 56 -1.36 -25.22 -24.45
N LEU A 57 -0.48 -24.40 -25.03
CA LEU A 57 0.84 -24.85 -25.48
C LEU A 57 1.83 -25.09 -24.35
N ILE A 58 1.71 -24.33 -23.25
CA ILE A 58 2.62 -24.42 -22.10
C ILE A 58 2.05 -25.26 -20.95
N SER A 59 0.82 -25.76 -21.09
CA SER A 59 0.17 -26.68 -20.17
C SER A 59 1.02 -27.96 -20.04
N GLY A 60 1.16 -28.49 -18.84
CA GLY A 60 2.01 -29.65 -18.56
C GLY A 60 3.53 -29.39 -18.53
N TYR A 61 4.02 -28.18 -18.83
CA TYR A 61 5.44 -27.85 -18.79
C TYR A 61 5.83 -26.96 -17.61
N ASP A 62 7.00 -27.22 -17.03
CA ASP A 62 7.65 -26.33 -16.06
C ASP A 62 8.50 -25.29 -16.80
N ILE A 63 8.13 -24.01 -16.66
CA ILE A 63 8.95 -22.89 -17.13
C ILE A 63 10.06 -22.66 -16.08
N CYS A 64 11.31 -22.81 -16.49
CA CYS A 64 12.47 -22.78 -15.61
C CYS A 64 13.31 -21.51 -15.84
N LEU A 65 13.63 -20.81 -14.76
CA LEU A 65 14.57 -19.69 -14.74
C LEU A 65 15.70 -20.00 -13.77
N GLU A 66 16.92 -20.13 -14.30
CA GLU A 66 18.15 -20.29 -13.52
C GLU A 66 18.88 -18.95 -13.44
N PHE A 67 19.36 -18.59 -12.25
CA PHE A 67 20.09 -17.35 -12.00
C PHE A 67 21.05 -17.49 -10.83
N SER A 68 22.08 -16.65 -10.79
CA SER A 68 23.06 -16.64 -9.71
C SER A 68 22.84 -15.47 -8.76
N ILE A 69 22.95 -15.72 -7.46
CA ILE A 69 22.98 -14.68 -6.41
C ILE A 69 24.22 -14.94 -5.56
N GLN A 70 25.10 -13.95 -5.42
CA GLN A 70 26.35 -14.07 -4.66
C GLN A 70 27.11 -15.37 -5.02
N GLU A 71 27.26 -15.64 -6.33
CA GLU A 71 27.91 -16.82 -6.91
C GLU A 71 27.23 -18.19 -6.63
N ARG A 72 26.05 -18.22 -6.00
CA ARG A 72 25.24 -19.44 -5.83
C ARG A 72 24.17 -19.54 -6.91
N LEU A 73 24.00 -20.73 -7.48
CA LEU A 73 23.00 -20.98 -8.52
C LEU A 73 21.65 -21.35 -7.91
N TYR A 74 20.62 -20.58 -8.28
CA TYR A 74 19.22 -20.79 -7.92
C TYR A 74 18.40 -21.13 -9.16
N VAL A 75 17.29 -21.84 -8.93
CA VAL A 75 16.30 -22.13 -9.97
C VAL A 75 14.89 -21.82 -9.46
N ILE A 76 14.08 -21.17 -10.29
CA ILE A 76 12.63 -21.10 -10.13
C ILE A 76 12.00 -21.92 -11.25
N LYS A 77 11.18 -22.91 -10.90
CA LYS A 77 10.33 -23.66 -11.84
C LYS A 77 8.89 -23.34 -11.57
N ARG A 78 8.14 -22.96 -12.61
CA ARG A 78 6.74 -22.57 -12.47
C ARG A 78 5.90 -23.14 -13.59
N ASN A 79 4.77 -23.74 -13.21
CA ASN A 79 3.77 -24.27 -14.12
C ASN A 79 2.53 -23.37 -14.11
N ILE A 80 1.86 -23.20 -15.25
CA ILE A 80 0.67 -22.34 -15.35
C ILE A 80 -0.55 -22.90 -14.60
N GLU A 81 -0.64 -24.23 -14.44
CA GLU A 81 -1.74 -24.92 -13.75
C GLU A 81 -1.60 -24.81 -12.23
N SER A 82 -0.36 -24.84 -11.71
CA SER A 82 -0.03 -24.69 -10.29
C SER A 82 0.71 -23.39 -10.00
N ALA A 83 0.33 -22.29 -10.67
CA ALA A 83 1.05 -21.02 -10.64
C ALA A 83 1.24 -20.39 -9.25
N ASN A 84 0.46 -20.82 -8.23
CA ASN A 84 0.58 -20.36 -6.84
C ASN A 84 1.58 -21.16 -5.99
N TYR A 85 2.14 -22.25 -6.53
CA TYR A 85 3.09 -23.15 -5.88
C TYR A 85 4.33 -23.37 -6.76
N PRO A 86 5.13 -22.31 -7.04
CA PRO A 86 6.41 -22.46 -7.71
C PRO A 86 7.38 -23.34 -6.91
N LYS A 87 8.27 -24.06 -7.62
CA LYS A 87 9.43 -24.71 -7.01
C LYS A 87 10.62 -23.75 -7.03
N PHE A 88 11.24 -23.54 -5.88
CA PHE A 88 12.38 -22.64 -5.73
C PHE A 88 13.44 -23.23 -4.78
N GLY A 89 14.71 -22.98 -5.10
CA GLY A 89 15.84 -23.30 -4.24
C GLY A 89 17.16 -23.16 -4.96
N GLU A 90 18.26 -23.50 -4.27
CA GLU A 90 19.53 -23.75 -4.93
C GLU A 90 19.36 -24.88 -5.96
N LEU A 91 20.08 -24.81 -7.08
CA LEU A 91 19.96 -25.77 -8.17
C LEU A 91 20.12 -27.21 -7.68
N GLY A 92 19.09 -28.05 -7.87
CA GLY A 92 19.06 -29.45 -7.43
C GLY A 92 18.50 -29.66 -6.01
N LYS A 93 18.11 -28.59 -5.32
CA LYS A 93 17.49 -28.60 -3.98
C LYS A 93 16.19 -27.79 -3.95
N GLU A 94 15.54 -27.61 -5.09
CA GLU A 94 14.30 -26.85 -5.17
C GLU A 94 13.15 -27.52 -4.40
N GLN A 95 12.36 -26.71 -3.71
CA GLN A 95 11.18 -27.15 -2.98
C GLN A 95 9.96 -26.34 -3.42
N GLU A 96 8.78 -26.94 -3.31
CA GLU A 96 7.53 -26.23 -3.57
C GLU A 96 7.27 -25.20 -2.47
N VAL A 97 7.00 -23.95 -2.87
CA VAL A 97 6.77 -22.84 -1.94
C VAL A 97 5.55 -22.05 -2.40
N ARG A 98 4.65 -21.73 -1.46
CA ARG A 98 3.52 -20.84 -1.74
C ARG A 98 4.02 -19.48 -2.22
N ILE A 99 3.47 -18.99 -3.32
CA ILE A 99 3.94 -17.77 -4.02
C ILE A 99 4.05 -16.54 -3.11
N GLU A 100 3.14 -16.38 -2.15
CA GLU A 100 3.15 -15.27 -1.18
C GLU A 100 4.39 -15.30 -0.28
N ASN A 101 4.80 -16.50 0.15
CA ASN A 101 6.03 -16.68 0.93
C ASN A 101 7.26 -16.50 0.03
N LEU A 102 7.21 -17.02 -1.19
CA LEU A 102 8.32 -16.89 -2.13
C LEU A 102 8.61 -15.42 -2.50
N LYS A 103 7.58 -14.57 -2.60
CA LYS A 103 7.77 -13.11 -2.78
C LYS A 103 8.65 -12.53 -1.68
N LYS A 104 8.39 -12.86 -0.41
CA LYS A 104 9.19 -12.40 0.74
C LYS A 104 10.60 -12.97 0.72
N VAL A 105 10.75 -14.24 0.35
CA VAL A 105 12.06 -14.90 0.22
C VAL A 105 12.90 -14.21 -0.84
N LEU A 106 12.38 -14.03 -2.07
CA LEU A 106 13.07 -13.34 -3.15
C LEU A 106 13.32 -11.86 -2.83
N GLY A 107 12.36 -11.19 -2.16
CA GLY A 107 12.53 -9.83 -1.67
C GLY A 107 13.74 -9.71 -0.76
N ASN A 108 13.84 -10.57 0.24
CA ASN A 108 15.00 -10.59 1.14
C ASN A 108 16.29 -10.95 0.40
N LEU A 109 16.24 -11.97 -0.44
CA LEU A 109 17.41 -12.52 -1.11
C LEU A 109 18.03 -11.56 -2.14
N LEU A 110 17.21 -10.74 -2.81
CA LEU A 110 17.65 -9.85 -3.89
C LEU A 110 17.82 -8.40 -3.46
N PHE A 111 17.13 -7.95 -2.39
CA PHE A 111 17.04 -6.53 -2.08
C PHE A 111 17.33 -6.18 -0.60
N LYS A 112 17.37 -7.15 0.33
CA LYS A 112 17.66 -6.80 1.73
C LYS A 112 19.09 -6.28 1.85
N ARG A 113 19.27 -5.13 2.48
CA ARG A 113 20.57 -4.51 2.76
C ARG A 113 20.61 -4.13 4.23
N GLU A 114 21.63 -4.60 4.95
CA GLU A 114 21.78 -4.32 6.39
C GLU A 114 22.26 -2.89 6.65
N ASP A 115 22.95 -2.28 5.69
CA ASP A 115 23.49 -0.92 5.72
C ASP A 115 22.49 0.15 5.24
N TYR A 116 21.30 -0.25 4.77
CA TYR A 116 20.31 0.70 4.29
C TYR A 116 19.58 1.42 5.44
N GLU A 117 19.79 2.73 5.54
CA GLU A 117 19.27 3.59 6.62
C GLU A 117 17.76 3.90 6.55
N GLY A 118 17.02 3.24 5.65
CA GLY A 118 15.59 3.44 5.44
C GLY A 118 14.72 2.26 5.90
N ILE A 119 13.52 2.17 5.33
CA ILE A 119 12.54 1.10 5.55
C ILE A 119 12.53 0.21 4.31
N PHE A 120 12.58 -1.10 4.55
CA PHE A 120 12.43 -2.12 3.52
C PHE A 120 11.39 -3.14 3.96
N HIS A 121 10.47 -3.48 3.06
CA HIS A 121 9.52 -4.57 3.24
C HIS A 121 9.77 -5.68 2.20
N PRO A 122 9.95 -6.95 2.61
CA PRO A 122 10.18 -8.06 1.67
C PRO A 122 9.05 -8.26 0.66
N ASP A 123 7.83 -7.83 1.00
CA ASP A 123 6.67 -7.86 0.12
C ASP A 123 6.79 -6.93 -1.10
N TRP A 124 7.76 -6.02 -1.11
CA TRP A 124 8.05 -5.14 -2.24
C TRP A 124 8.74 -5.84 -3.41
N PHE A 125 9.05 -7.15 -3.33
CA PHE A 125 9.72 -7.89 -4.41
C PHE A 125 9.13 -7.61 -5.79
N ARG A 126 7.81 -7.71 -5.96
CA ARG A 126 7.16 -7.50 -7.27
C ARG A 126 7.19 -6.05 -7.74
N ILE A 127 7.24 -5.10 -6.81
CA ILE A 127 7.38 -3.67 -7.11
C ILE A 127 8.82 -3.41 -7.58
N LEU A 128 9.80 -3.84 -6.79
CA LEU A 128 11.22 -3.63 -7.06
C LEU A 128 11.70 -4.35 -8.32
N ILE A 129 11.34 -5.63 -8.51
CA ILE A 129 11.73 -6.37 -9.71
C ILE A 129 11.06 -5.81 -10.98
N GLY A 130 9.86 -5.24 -10.83
CA GLY A 130 9.16 -4.56 -11.93
C GLY A 130 9.94 -3.37 -12.49
N PHE A 131 10.81 -2.75 -11.68
CA PHE A 131 11.70 -1.68 -12.15
C PHE A 131 12.65 -2.19 -13.23
N TYR A 132 13.22 -3.39 -13.03
CA TYR A 132 14.19 -4.03 -13.92
C TYR A 132 13.55 -4.77 -15.11
N LEU A 133 12.21 -4.83 -15.15
CA LEU A 133 11.43 -5.60 -16.13
C LEU A 133 10.43 -4.68 -16.87
N LYS A 134 10.92 -3.79 -17.74
CA LYS A 134 10.04 -2.92 -18.55
C LYS A 134 9.52 -3.67 -19.78
N ILE A 135 8.64 -4.64 -19.54
CA ILE A 135 8.02 -5.48 -20.57
C ILE A 135 6.73 -4.82 -21.06
N GLN A 136 6.55 -4.68 -22.37
CA GLN A 136 5.38 -3.98 -22.92
C GLN A 136 4.09 -4.75 -22.61
N LYS A 137 3.18 -4.13 -21.86
CA LYS A 137 1.86 -4.71 -21.56
C LYS A 137 0.83 -4.24 -22.61
N PHE A 138 -0.10 -5.12 -22.94
CA PHE A 138 -1.13 -4.86 -23.97
C PHE A 138 -1.97 -3.63 -23.61
N LYS A 139 -2.15 -2.70 -24.57
CA LYS A 139 -2.94 -1.46 -24.44
C LYS A 139 -2.47 -0.46 -23.35
N LYS A 140 -1.30 -0.64 -22.74
CA LYS A 140 -0.72 0.35 -21.82
C LYS A 140 0.19 1.32 -22.57
N SER A 141 0.20 2.59 -22.17
CA SER A 141 1.07 3.61 -22.74
C SER A 141 2.55 3.30 -22.46
N LYS A 142 3.39 3.41 -23.49
CA LYS A 142 4.83 3.09 -23.39
C LYS A 142 5.61 4.24 -22.74
N PHE A 143 6.45 3.92 -21.76
CA PHE A 143 7.53 4.79 -21.26
C PHE A 143 7.13 6.27 -21.07
N THR A 144 5.99 6.51 -20.41
CA THR A 144 5.41 7.86 -20.30
C THR A 144 6.13 8.74 -19.29
N ASP A 145 6.66 8.14 -18.23
CA ASP A 145 7.42 8.81 -17.19
C ASP A 145 8.44 7.81 -16.60
N PRO A 146 9.75 8.14 -16.55
CA PRO A 146 10.77 7.29 -15.93
C PRO A 146 10.46 6.94 -14.46
N ILE A 147 9.81 7.84 -13.73
CA ILE A 147 9.49 7.65 -12.31
C ILE A 147 8.24 6.76 -12.16
N HIS A 148 7.28 6.85 -13.09
CA HIS A 148 6.01 6.14 -13.02
C HIS A 148 6.01 4.83 -13.82
N TYR A 149 6.61 3.78 -13.24
CA TYR A 149 6.75 2.48 -13.90
C TYR A 149 5.75 1.40 -13.42
N ILE A 150 4.93 1.68 -12.40
CA ILE A 150 3.84 0.81 -11.93
C ILE A 150 2.57 1.64 -11.87
N ASP A 151 1.58 1.31 -12.69
CA ASP A 151 0.36 2.11 -12.81
C ASP A 151 -0.54 2.06 -11.58
N GLU A 152 -0.51 0.92 -10.88
CA GLU A 152 -1.38 0.66 -9.73
C GLU A 152 -0.84 1.30 -8.44
N MET A 153 0.38 1.85 -8.48
CA MET A 153 1.05 2.44 -7.34
C MET A 153 0.60 3.89 -7.14
N SER A 154 0.32 4.29 -5.89
CA SER A 154 -0.11 5.67 -5.65
C SER A 154 1.06 6.64 -5.84
N GLU A 155 0.73 7.90 -6.18
CA GLU A 155 1.75 8.94 -6.32
C GLU A 155 2.58 9.08 -5.03
N ALA A 156 1.95 8.99 -3.85
CA ALA A 156 2.62 9.08 -2.55
C ALA A 156 3.63 7.96 -2.32
N ASP A 157 3.39 6.78 -2.87
CA ASP A 157 4.21 5.61 -2.65
C ASP A 157 5.49 5.63 -3.47
N ILE A 158 5.46 6.25 -4.65
CA ILE A 158 6.47 6.05 -5.68
C ILE A 158 7.89 6.41 -5.22
N ASN A 159 7.98 7.46 -4.41
CA ASN A 159 9.26 7.96 -3.90
C ASN A 159 9.93 7.00 -2.93
N TYR A 160 9.17 6.25 -2.10
CA TYR A 160 9.84 5.38 -1.14
C TYR A 160 10.55 4.21 -1.82
N ILE A 161 10.08 3.81 -3.01
CA ILE A 161 10.75 2.82 -3.84
C ILE A 161 11.96 3.42 -4.55
N HIS A 162 11.82 4.61 -5.14
CA HIS A 162 12.96 5.25 -5.82
C HIS A 162 14.08 5.60 -4.84
N PHE A 163 13.78 6.17 -3.67
CA PHE A 163 14.80 6.42 -2.66
C PHE A 163 15.47 5.13 -2.19
N PHE A 164 14.70 4.04 -2.03
CA PHE A 164 15.28 2.72 -1.78
C PHE A 164 16.26 2.30 -2.89
N LEU A 165 15.85 2.37 -4.17
CA LEU A 165 16.69 2.05 -5.32
C LEU A 165 17.93 2.95 -5.42
N LEU A 166 17.86 4.20 -4.97
CA LEU A 166 18.98 5.14 -5.00
C LEU A 166 19.89 5.06 -3.77
N GLY A 167 19.55 4.25 -2.76
CA GLY A 167 20.29 4.19 -1.49
C GLY A 167 20.06 5.41 -0.57
N ILE A 168 19.01 6.16 -0.83
CA ILE A 168 18.57 7.33 -0.05
C ILE A 168 17.53 6.86 0.96
N THR A 169 17.56 7.35 2.20
CA THR A 169 16.56 6.92 3.19
C THR A 169 15.15 7.29 2.74
N ASN A 170 14.23 6.33 2.79
CA ASN A 170 12.83 6.52 2.37
C ASN A 170 11.86 6.75 3.54
N LYS A 171 12.35 6.90 4.78
CA LYS A 171 11.53 7.06 5.99
C LYS A 171 10.51 8.20 5.88
N LEU A 172 10.94 9.34 5.34
CA LEU A 172 10.07 10.50 5.13
C LEU A 172 8.93 10.15 4.16
N SER A 173 9.23 9.51 3.03
CA SER A 173 8.24 9.11 2.02
C SER A 173 7.27 8.03 2.51
N VAL A 174 7.75 7.07 3.32
CA VAL A 174 6.88 6.08 3.96
C VAL A 174 5.90 6.78 4.91
N LYS A 175 6.38 7.70 5.75
CA LYS A 175 5.51 8.48 6.66
C LYS A 175 4.48 9.32 5.90
N ILE A 176 4.87 9.92 4.76
CA ILE A 176 3.93 10.64 3.88
C ILE A 176 2.83 9.69 3.39
N SER A 177 3.21 8.52 2.88
CA SER A 177 2.25 7.52 2.40
C SER A 177 1.27 7.08 3.51
N GLU A 178 1.77 6.75 4.70
CA GLU A 178 0.96 6.36 5.86
C GLU A 178 -0.08 7.43 6.21
N ILE A 179 0.34 8.69 6.34
CA ILE A 179 -0.59 9.79 6.68
C ILE A 179 -1.60 10.03 5.55
N ARG A 180 -1.18 9.94 4.28
CA ARG A 180 -2.10 10.07 3.13
C ARG A 180 -3.12 8.92 3.11
N GLN A 181 -2.72 7.72 3.50
CA GLN A 181 -3.62 6.57 3.61
C GLN A 181 -4.64 6.77 4.74
N GLU A 182 -4.23 7.27 5.91
CA GLU A 182 -5.15 7.57 7.00
C GLU A 182 -6.14 8.69 6.61
N LEU A 183 -5.67 9.77 5.97
CA LEU A 183 -6.55 10.81 5.43
C LEU A 183 -7.55 10.26 4.38
N LYS A 184 -7.15 9.26 3.58
CA LYS A 184 -8.04 8.61 2.62
C LYS A 184 -9.14 7.78 3.30
N LYS A 185 -8.89 7.25 4.51
CA LYS A 185 -9.90 6.55 5.33
C LYS A 185 -10.81 7.52 6.09
N ILE A 186 -10.24 8.60 6.64
CA ILE A 186 -10.97 9.53 7.52
C ILE A 186 -11.99 10.38 6.76
N ASN A 187 -11.66 10.81 5.53
CA ASN A 187 -12.53 11.68 4.75
C ASN A 187 -13.89 11.03 4.39
N PRO A 188 -13.95 9.75 3.96
CA PRO A 188 -15.20 9.01 3.83
C PRO A 188 -16.00 8.90 5.14
N ALA A 189 -15.35 8.59 6.26
CA ALA A 189 -16.00 8.46 7.56
C ALA A 189 -16.68 9.77 7.99
N ILE A 190 -16.00 10.92 7.81
CA ILE A 190 -16.57 12.25 8.05
C ILE A 190 -17.84 12.47 7.19
N LYS A 191 -17.76 12.15 5.90
CA LYS A 191 -18.90 12.30 4.97
C LYS A 191 -20.07 11.40 5.35
N GLU A 192 -19.82 10.20 5.85
CA GLU A 192 -20.86 9.26 6.26
C GLU A 192 -21.63 9.77 7.48
N VAL A 193 -20.93 10.26 8.51
CA VAL A 193 -21.55 10.87 9.70
C VAL A 193 -22.33 12.13 9.32
N GLN A 194 -21.77 12.99 8.46
CA GLN A 194 -22.48 14.19 7.97
C GLN A 194 -23.76 13.82 7.20
N ARG A 195 -23.69 12.84 6.30
CA ARG A 195 -24.85 12.37 5.52
C ARG A 195 -25.93 11.77 6.42
N PHE A 196 -25.55 11.04 7.47
CA PHE A 196 -26.50 10.49 8.44
C PHE A 196 -27.30 11.60 9.13
N VAL A 197 -26.60 12.63 9.62
CA VAL A 197 -27.22 13.77 10.30
C VAL A 197 -28.12 14.57 9.33
N GLU A 198 -27.67 14.78 8.10
CA GLU A 198 -28.45 15.47 7.06
C GLU A 198 -29.72 14.70 6.69
N GLN A 199 -29.66 13.39 6.49
CA GLN A 199 -30.81 12.58 6.07
C GLN A 199 -31.85 12.40 7.17
N LYS A 200 -31.42 12.27 8.43
CA LYS A 200 -32.33 11.99 9.55
C LYS A 200 -32.94 13.26 10.15
N TYR A 201 -32.21 14.37 10.14
CA TYR A 201 -32.62 15.61 10.83
C TYR A 201 -32.70 16.84 9.91
N GLU A 202 -32.40 16.70 8.62
CA GLU A 202 -32.38 17.80 7.64
C GLU A 202 -31.40 18.93 7.98
N LEU A 203 -30.33 18.60 8.72
CA LEU A 203 -29.29 19.54 9.17
C LEU A 203 -28.11 19.53 8.21
N LYS A 204 -27.80 20.68 7.60
CA LYS A 204 -26.84 20.76 6.48
C LYS A 204 -25.39 20.91 6.93
N ASN A 205 -25.15 21.45 8.11
CA ASN A 205 -23.80 21.71 8.61
C ASN A 205 -23.68 21.54 10.14
N LEU A 206 -22.43 21.59 10.62
CA LEU A 206 -22.10 21.49 12.05
C LEU A 206 -22.73 22.60 12.89
N SER A 207 -22.85 23.81 12.36
CA SER A 207 -23.49 24.93 13.05
C SER A 207 -24.98 24.67 13.25
N ASP A 208 -25.67 24.17 12.22
CA ASP A 208 -27.09 23.79 12.30
C ASP A 208 -27.28 22.66 13.33
N THR A 209 -26.37 21.67 13.32
CA THR A 209 -26.35 20.55 14.26
C THR A 209 -26.20 21.02 15.70
N ASN A 210 -25.22 21.89 15.97
CA ASN A 210 -25.01 22.44 17.31
C ASN A 210 -26.17 23.33 17.76
N SER A 211 -26.74 24.13 16.86
CA SER A 211 -27.94 24.93 17.16
C SER A 211 -29.14 24.05 17.51
N GLN A 212 -29.33 22.94 16.79
CA GLN A 212 -30.41 21.99 17.08
C GLN A 212 -30.21 21.28 18.42
N ILE A 213 -28.96 20.90 18.75
CA ILE A 213 -28.60 20.37 20.08
C ILE A 213 -28.98 21.38 21.16
N ASP A 214 -28.62 22.66 21.00
CA ASP A 214 -28.93 23.70 21.98
C ASP A 214 -30.44 23.94 22.11
N LYS A 215 -31.19 23.95 21.00
CA LYS A 215 -32.66 24.02 21.02
C LYS A 215 -33.28 22.85 21.76
N LEU A 216 -32.85 21.62 21.48
CA LEU A 216 -33.33 20.42 22.16
C LEU A 216 -33.01 20.45 23.66
N ARG A 217 -31.82 20.92 24.05
CA ARG A 217 -31.48 21.14 25.47
C ARG A 217 -32.40 22.13 26.15
N ILE A 218 -32.72 23.25 25.48
CA ILE A 218 -33.65 24.25 26.00
C ILE A 218 -35.06 23.66 26.14
N ASP A 219 -35.53 22.93 25.14
CA ASP A 219 -36.86 22.32 25.14
C ASP A 219 -37.00 21.24 26.21
N VAL A 220 -35.99 20.37 26.36
CA VAL A 220 -35.94 19.39 27.45
C VAL A 220 -36.02 20.09 28.80
N ARG A 221 -35.22 21.15 29.03
CA ARG A 221 -35.27 21.92 30.29
C ARG A 221 -36.63 22.59 30.54
N LYS A 222 -37.31 23.08 29.49
CA LYS A 222 -38.64 23.68 29.61
C LYS A 222 -39.67 22.63 30.00
N LEU A 223 -39.65 21.47 29.35
CA LEU A 223 -40.54 20.35 29.65
C LEU A 223 -40.28 19.80 31.06
N GLU A 224 -39.02 19.68 31.47
CA GLU A 224 -38.65 19.30 32.85
C GLU A 224 -39.26 20.25 33.88
N LYS A 225 -39.13 21.57 33.67
CA LYS A 225 -39.71 22.58 34.56
C LYS A 225 -41.24 22.58 34.56
N ALA A 226 -41.87 22.29 33.41
CA ALA A 226 -43.33 22.20 33.31
C ALA A 226 -43.87 20.98 34.07
N ILE A 227 -43.18 19.85 33.94
CA ILE A 227 -43.47 18.62 34.69
C ILE A 227 -43.26 18.84 36.19
N GLU A 228 -42.17 19.51 36.61
CA GLU A 228 -41.88 19.80 38.02
C GLU A 228 -42.89 20.75 38.69
N LYS A 229 -43.59 21.58 37.92
CA LYS A 229 -44.57 22.56 38.43
C LYS A 229 -46.02 22.09 38.35
N PHE A 230 -46.25 20.89 37.84
CA PHE A 230 -47.59 20.37 37.69
C PHE A 230 -48.11 19.90 39.05
N GLU A 231 -48.97 20.69 39.67
CA GLU A 231 -49.69 20.35 40.91
C GLU A 231 -51.07 19.79 40.55
N LEU A 232 -51.39 18.59 41.04
CA LEU A 232 -52.73 18.03 40.99
C LEU A 232 -53.55 18.53 42.18
N GLY A 233 -54.87 18.72 41.99
CA GLY A 233 -55.75 19.10 43.10
C GLY A 233 -55.68 18.08 44.26
N GLU A 234 -55.90 18.54 45.50
CA GLU A 234 -55.73 17.80 46.78
C GLU A 234 -56.22 16.34 46.78
N GLN A 235 -57.26 16.04 46.00
CA GLN A 235 -57.82 14.68 45.85
C GLN A 235 -56.91 13.65 45.14
N TYR A 236 -55.76 14.07 44.60
CA TYR A 236 -54.78 13.20 43.93
C TYR A 236 -53.35 13.35 44.47
N GLU A 237 -53.17 14.07 45.59
CA GLU A 237 -51.85 14.39 46.17
C GLU A 237 -51.01 13.13 46.46
N ASP A 238 -51.63 12.03 46.87
CA ASP A 238 -50.94 10.76 47.10
C ASP A 238 -50.38 10.15 45.80
N ALA A 239 -51.18 10.18 44.72
CA ALA A 239 -50.77 9.66 43.42
C ALA A 239 -49.71 10.54 42.75
N GLU A 240 -49.79 11.86 42.94
CA GLU A 240 -48.77 12.82 42.50
C GLU A 240 -47.44 12.58 43.21
N ASN A 241 -47.47 12.46 44.54
CA ASN A 241 -46.29 12.22 45.35
C ASN A 241 -45.61 10.90 44.98
N GLU A 242 -46.39 9.86 44.66
CA GLU A 242 -45.86 8.59 44.21
C GLU A 242 -45.26 8.67 42.79
N ALA A 243 -45.91 9.37 41.85
CA ALA A 243 -45.37 9.61 40.51
C ALA A 243 -44.07 10.44 40.53
N ASN A 244 -43.99 11.45 41.40
CA ASN A 244 -42.79 12.28 41.59
C ASN A 244 -41.63 11.48 42.19
N LYS A 245 -41.92 10.62 43.18
CA LYS A 245 -40.92 9.69 43.75
C LYS A 245 -40.39 8.72 42.71
N LEU A 246 -41.28 8.10 41.93
CA LEU A 246 -40.89 7.18 40.85
C LEU A 246 -40.07 7.91 39.78
N THR A 247 -40.42 9.14 39.43
CA THR A 247 -39.70 9.94 38.45
C THR A 247 -38.28 10.29 38.91
N SER A 248 -38.13 10.69 40.18
CA SER A 248 -36.82 10.95 40.78
C SER A 248 -35.95 9.68 40.79
N LEU A 249 -36.54 8.55 41.15
CA LEU A 249 -35.87 7.25 41.16
C LEU A 249 -35.40 6.83 39.75
N ILE A 250 -36.28 6.93 38.74
CA ILE A 250 -35.96 6.62 37.34
C ILE A 250 -34.82 7.53 36.84
N LYS A 251 -34.85 8.82 37.16
CA LYS A 251 -33.81 9.78 36.76
C LYS A 251 -32.44 9.39 37.32
N THR A 252 -32.38 9.00 38.58
CA THR A 252 -31.14 8.51 39.22
C THR A 252 -30.64 7.22 38.55
N LEU A 253 -31.54 6.24 38.33
CA LEU A 253 -31.17 4.98 37.68
C LEU A 253 -30.66 5.17 36.25
N LEU A 254 -31.26 6.10 35.48
CA LEU A 254 -30.81 6.44 34.13
C LEU A 254 -29.43 7.10 34.11
N LEU A 255 -29.18 8.01 35.06
CA LEU A 255 -27.88 8.67 35.21
C LEU A 255 -26.78 7.65 35.54
N ASP A 256 -27.06 6.75 36.49
CA ASP A 256 -26.13 5.69 36.89
C ASP A 256 -25.84 4.73 35.73
N ASN A 257 -26.87 4.36 34.94
CA ASN A 257 -26.70 3.54 33.74
C ASN A 257 -25.87 4.24 32.66
N PHE A 258 -26.06 5.55 32.45
CA PHE A 258 -25.26 6.31 31.49
C PHE A 258 -23.77 6.33 31.89
N GLN A 259 -23.48 6.57 33.16
CA GLN A 259 -22.11 6.57 33.68
C GLN A 259 -21.45 5.19 33.53
N ASP A 260 -22.17 4.13 33.84
CA ASP A 260 -21.62 2.77 33.76
C ASP A 260 -21.50 2.27 32.31
N LYS A 261 -22.39 2.68 31.39
CA LYS A 261 -22.20 2.43 29.94
C LYS A 261 -20.93 3.08 29.39
N LYS A 262 -20.63 4.32 29.80
CA LYS A 262 -19.36 4.99 29.44
C LYS A 262 -18.12 4.26 29.96
N LYS A 263 -18.17 3.75 31.20
CA LYS A 263 -17.10 2.92 31.75
C LYS A 263 -16.97 1.60 30.98
N LEU A 264 -18.09 0.99 30.62
CA LEU A 264 -18.13 -0.26 29.85
C LEU A 264 -17.44 -0.12 28.48
N GLU A 265 -17.72 0.96 27.75
CA GLU A 265 -17.05 1.26 26.48
C GLU A 265 -15.54 1.41 26.65
N ALA A 266 -15.09 2.14 27.69
CA ALA A 266 -13.68 2.28 27.99
C ALA A 266 -13.01 0.93 28.30
N TYR A 267 -13.70 0.02 29.01
CA TYR A 267 -13.20 -1.32 29.29
C TYR A 267 -13.15 -2.22 28.04
N LYS A 268 -14.18 -2.16 27.18
CA LYS A 268 -14.22 -2.93 25.92
C LYS A 268 -13.11 -2.48 24.95
N ASN A 269 -12.90 -1.18 24.81
CA ASN A 269 -11.81 -0.61 24.00
C ASN A 269 -10.43 -1.02 24.53
N SER A 270 -10.26 -1.14 25.85
CA SER A 270 -9.01 -1.63 26.45
C SER A 270 -8.75 -3.12 26.19
N ILE A 271 -9.76 -3.92 25.83
CA ILE A 271 -9.61 -5.35 25.50
C ILE A 271 -9.24 -5.55 24.01
N GLU A 272 -9.77 -4.71 23.12
CA GLU A 272 -9.51 -4.82 21.68
C GLU A 272 -8.07 -4.47 21.27
N LEU A 273 -7.38 -3.66 22.08
CA LEU A 273 -5.94 -3.39 21.95
C LEU A 273 -5.13 -4.64 22.34
N LYS A 274 -4.89 -5.54 21.38
CA LYS A 274 -4.02 -6.72 21.58
C LYS A 274 -2.55 -6.31 21.76
N ASP A 275 -2.01 -6.57 22.95
CA ASP A 275 -0.56 -6.63 23.20
C ASP A 275 0.04 -7.88 22.53
N THR A 276 0.31 -7.83 21.21
CA THR A 276 1.05 -8.90 20.53
C THR A 276 2.56 -8.69 20.65
N VAL A 277 3.19 -9.41 21.58
CA VAL A 277 4.64 -9.70 21.53
C VAL A 277 4.82 -11.16 21.16
N ILE A 278 5.62 -11.43 20.12
CA ILE A 278 5.90 -12.76 19.57
C ILE A 278 7.16 -13.32 20.25
N PRO A 279 7.07 -14.29 21.17
CA PRO A 279 8.21 -14.80 21.95
C PRO A 279 9.21 -15.65 21.15
N SER A 280 8.76 -16.22 20.03
CA SER A 280 9.56 -17.13 19.20
C SER A 280 10.80 -16.46 18.59
N ARG A 281 10.80 -15.13 18.48
CA ARG A 281 11.92 -14.37 17.92
C ARG A 281 13.11 -14.27 18.87
N ILE A 282 12.88 -14.23 20.18
CA ILE A 282 13.95 -14.10 21.18
C ILE A 282 14.57 -15.47 21.48
N SER A 283 13.76 -16.54 21.54
CA SER A 283 14.23 -17.91 21.77
C SER A 283 15.24 -18.39 20.70
N ASN A 284 15.00 -18.04 19.43
CA ASN A 284 15.87 -18.45 18.33
C ASN A 284 17.24 -17.75 18.34
N ILE A 285 17.30 -16.49 18.78
CA ILE A 285 18.55 -15.70 18.86
C ILE A 285 19.52 -16.28 19.89
N TYR A 286 19.02 -16.70 21.06
CA TYR A 286 19.88 -17.26 22.11
C TYR A 286 20.29 -18.71 21.84
N LYS A 287 19.52 -19.45 21.02
CA LYS A 287 19.84 -20.82 20.59
C LYS A 287 21.04 -20.88 19.65
N GLU A 288 21.32 -19.81 18.92
CA GLU A 288 22.46 -19.70 18.01
C GLU A 288 23.78 -19.33 18.71
N LEU A 289 23.75 -18.87 19.97
CA LEU A 289 24.92 -18.35 20.69
C LEU A 289 25.54 -19.35 21.69
N ASN A 290 24.75 -20.16 22.41
CA ASN A 290 25.24 -21.21 23.33
C ASN A 290 24.06 -22.09 23.83
N GLU A 291 24.10 -23.41 23.64
CA GLU A 291 23.00 -24.33 24.02
C GLU A 291 22.66 -24.31 25.53
N THR A 292 23.66 -24.15 26.41
CA THR A 292 23.47 -24.14 27.87
C THR A 292 22.82 -22.85 28.38
N ILE A 293 23.10 -21.72 27.70
CA ILE A 293 22.47 -20.42 27.98
C ILE A 293 21.06 -20.42 27.40
N ALA A 294 20.86 -21.03 26.23
CA ALA A 294 19.55 -21.18 25.59
C ALA A 294 18.56 -21.95 26.47
N GLU A 295 18.97 -22.98 27.23
CA GLU A 295 18.07 -23.68 28.17
C GLU A 295 17.63 -22.79 29.35
N LYS A 296 18.57 -22.10 30.01
CA LYS A 296 18.25 -21.17 31.11
C LYS A 296 17.44 -19.97 30.62
N VAL A 297 17.81 -19.37 29.48
CA VAL A 297 17.11 -18.24 28.85
C VAL A 297 15.76 -18.67 28.30
N ASN A 298 15.61 -19.89 27.75
CA ASN A 298 14.30 -20.44 27.39
C ASN A 298 13.43 -20.63 28.61
N LYS A 299 13.97 -21.14 29.72
CA LYS A 299 13.20 -21.30 30.95
C LYS A 299 12.76 -19.93 31.49
N THR A 300 13.65 -18.95 31.56
CA THR A 300 13.33 -17.58 32.05
C THR A 300 12.45 -16.80 31.08
N LEU A 301 12.63 -16.91 29.76
CA LEU A 301 11.74 -16.29 28.77
C LEU A 301 10.39 -16.96 28.74
N LYS A 302 10.34 -18.29 28.87
CA LYS A 302 9.09 -19.02 28.98
C LYS A 302 8.38 -18.65 30.28
N GLU A 303 9.08 -18.56 31.40
CA GLU A 303 8.53 -18.06 32.67
C GLU A 303 8.10 -16.59 32.58
N ALA A 304 8.82 -15.71 31.90
CA ALA A 304 8.45 -14.30 31.71
C ALA A 304 7.28 -14.13 30.73
N VAL A 305 7.22 -14.94 29.69
CA VAL A 305 6.12 -15.01 28.72
C VAL A 305 4.90 -15.63 29.37
N ASP A 306 5.05 -16.68 30.18
CA ASP A 306 3.98 -17.33 30.90
C ASP A 306 3.52 -16.46 32.07
N PHE A 307 4.40 -15.68 32.70
CA PHE A 307 4.05 -14.65 33.69
C PHE A 307 3.32 -13.47 33.03
N ARG A 308 3.77 -12.98 31.88
CA ARG A 308 3.10 -11.89 31.15
C ARG A 308 1.80 -12.35 30.48
N LYS A 309 1.73 -13.59 30.00
CA LYS A 309 0.48 -14.24 29.56
C LYS A 309 -0.44 -14.47 30.75
N SER A 310 0.08 -14.90 31.90
CA SER A 310 -0.70 -15.04 33.13
C SER A 310 -1.23 -13.69 33.60
N LEU A 311 -0.42 -12.63 33.54
CA LEU A 311 -0.81 -11.26 33.90
C LEU A 311 -1.80 -10.67 32.89
N SER A 312 -1.59 -10.89 31.58
CA SER A 312 -2.48 -10.48 30.49
C SER A 312 -3.81 -11.24 30.55
N ASN A 313 -3.79 -12.56 30.75
CA ASN A 313 -4.97 -13.38 30.95
C ASN A 313 -5.68 -13.03 32.28
N SER A 314 -4.93 -12.71 33.34
CA SER A 314 -5.50 -12.26 34.61
C SER A 314 -6.19 -10.91 34.44
N ARG A 315 -5.55 -9.96 33.73
CA ARG A 315 -6.13 -8.65 33.38
C ARG A 315 -7.34 -8.79 32.48
N LEU A 316 -7.28 -9.65 31.45
CA LEU A 316 -8.42 -9.96 30.58
C LEU A 316 -9.56 -10.57 31.38
N SER A 317 -9.31 -11.57 32.22
CA SER A 317 -10.35 -12.18 33.05
C SER A 317 -10.91 -11.19 34.07
N PHE A 318 -10.09 -10.29 34.61
CA PHE A 318 -10.51 -9.24 35.53
C PHE A 318 -11.40 -8.21 34.83
N LEU A 319 -10.99 -7.72 33.65
CA LEU A 319 -11.78 -6.79 32.84
C LEU A 319 -13.05 -7.45 32.32
N GLN A 320 -13.02 -8.73 31.91
CA GLN A 320 -14.21 -9.48 31.52
C GLN A 320 -15.18 -9.64 32.69
N LYS A 321 -14.71 -10.00 33.89
CA LYS A 321 -15.55 -10.05 35.09
C LYS A 321 -16.15 -8.69 35.46
N ILE A 322 -15.40 -7.60 35.29
CA ILE A 322 -15.91 -6.25 35.50
C ILE A 322 -16.95 -5.89 34.45
N ILE A 323 -16.71 -6.20 33.17
CA ILE A 323 -17.65 -5.98 32.07
C ILE A 323 -18.95 -6.75 32.34
N GLU A 324 -18.87 -8.07 32.58
CA GLU A 324 -20.03 -8.91 32.87
C GLU A 324 -20.82 -8.39 34.07
N ARG A 325 -20.13 -8.05 35.17
CA ARG A 325 -20.77 -7.48 36.36
C ARG A 325 -21.42 -6.13 36.08
N THR A 326 -20.77 -5.27 35.30
CA THR A 326 -21.29 -3.94 34.95
C THR A 326 -22.48 -4.06 33.99
N GLU A 327 -22.43 -4.98 33.02
CA GLU A 327 -23.55 -5.30 32.13
C GLU A 327 -24.74 -5.84 32.92
N ASP A 328 -24.51 -6.71 33.90
CA ASP A 328 -25.58 -7.25 34.74
C ASP A 328 -26.20 -6.18 35.63
N ILE A 329 -25.39 -5.28 36.23
CA ILE A 329 -25.89 -4.11 36.98
C ILE A 329 -26.72 -3.19 36.08
N ILE A 330 -26.24 -2.88 34.87
CA ILE A 330 -26.96 -2.04 33.90
C ILE A 330 -28.29 -2.70 33.53
N LYS A 331 -28.28 -4.02 33.30
CA LYS A 331 -29.47 -4.81 32.95
C LYS A 331 -30.48 -4.83 34.10
N GLN A 332 -30.03 -5.06 35.33
CA GLN A 332 -30.89 -5.01 36.52
C GLN A 332 -31.51 -3.62 36.70
N ARG A 333 -30.71 -2.56 36.60
CA ARG A 333 -31.22 -1.18 36.66
C ARG A 333 -32.17 -0.88 35.51
N GLN A 334 -31.92 -1.41 34.31
CA GLN A 334 -32.85 -1.27 33.17
C GLN A 334 -34.18 -1.97 33.45
N GLN A 335 -34.17 -3.17 34.03
CA GLN A 335 -35.41 -3.83 34.47
C GLN A 335 -36.13 -3.00 35.54
N MET A 336 -35.41 -2.43 36.51
CA MET A 336 -36.00 -1.54 37.50
C MET A 336 -36.56 -0.27 36.86
N ILE A 337 -35.90 0.31 35.86
CA ILE A 337 -36.42 1.43 35.10
C ILE A 337 -37.72 1.01 34.41
N ASP A 338 -37.74 -0.11 33.70
CA ASP A 338 -38.91 -0.59 32.96
C ASP A 338 -40.09 -0.91 33.90
N GLU A 339 -39.83 -1.49 35.07
CA GLU A 339 -40.83 -1.76 36.09
C GLU A 339 -41.38 -0.49 36.74
N ASN A 340 -40.51 0.48 37.06
CA ASN A 340 -40.93 1.76 37.61
C ASN A 340 -41.64 2.62 36.57
N GLU A 341 -41.24 2.54 35.30
CA GLU A 341 -41.95 3.14 34.16
C GLU A 341 -43.34 2.53 33.99
N LYS A 342 -43.48 1.20 34.11
CA LYS A 342 -44.80 0.55 34.10
C LYS A 342 -45.67 1.02 35.26
N LYS A 343 -45.16 1.01 36.49
CA LYS A 343 -45.91 1.50 37.66
C LYS A 343 -46.29 2.97 37.52
N ARG A 344 -45.38 3.80 37.01
CA ARG A 344 -45.63 5.21 36.75
C ARG A 344 -46.63 5.40 35.62
N ALA A 345 -46.59 4.57 34.58
CA ALA A 345 -47.57 4.55 33.50
C ALA A 345 -48.95 4.09 33.98
N ASP A 346 -49.04 3.13 34.91
CA ASP A 346 -50.30 2.70 35.53
C ASP A 346 -50.90 3.82 36.39
N ILE A 347 -50.06 4.55 37.13
CA ILE A 347 -50.47 5.76 37.86
C ILE A 347 -50.96 6.84 36.88
N PHE A 348 -50.22 7.08 35.79
CA PHE A 348 -50.67 8.02 34.76
C PHE A 348 -51.92 7.57 34.02
N TYR A 349 -52.12 6.27 33.79
CA TYR A 349 -53.33 5.72 33.20
C TYR A 349 -54.54 5.85 34.14
N PHE A 350 -54.34 5.57 35.43
CA PHE A 350 -55.35 5.82 36.46
C PHE A 350 -55.76 7.31 36.51
N LEU A 351 -54.78 8.20 36.36
CA LEU A 351 -55.03 9.64 36.37
C LEU A 351 -55.57 10.16 35.01
N SER A 352 -55.25 9.54 33.88
CA SER A 352 -55.77 9.88 32.54
C SER A 352 -57.19 9.35 32.34
N ALA A 353 -57.53 8.18 32.87
CA ALA A 353 -58.87 7.59 32.84
C ALA A 353 -59.90 8.40 33.64
N LYS A 354 -59.43 9.33 34.48
CA LYS A 354 -60.24 10.31 35.22
C LYS A 354 -60.23 11.72 34.61
N GLU A 355 -59.78 11.86 33.36
CA GLU A 355 -59.61 13.14 32.64
C GLU A 355 -58.71 14.17 33.36
N ALA A 356 -57.84 13.74 34.29
CA ALA A 356 -57.05 14.64 35.11
C ALA A 356 -55.66 14.97 34.53
N ILE A 357 -55.07 14.14 33.63
CA ILE A 357 -53.60 14.14 33.34
C ILE A 357 -53.22 13.87 31.85
N THR A 358 -54.10 14.03 30.86
CA THR A 358 -53.70 13.85 29.44
C THR A 358 -52.46 14.68 29.06
N ASP A 359 -52.39 15.93 29.53
CA ASP A 359 -51.29 16.87 29.22
C ASP A 359 -49.92 16.43 29.76
N LEU A 360 -49.88 15.77 30.92
CA LEU A 360 -48.61 15.35 31.54
C LEU A 360 -48.05 14.10 30.86
N THR A 361 -48.94 13.16 30.48
CA THR A 361 -48.53 11.94 29.78
C THR A 361 -47.93 12.30 28.41
N GLU A 362 -48.57 13.22 27.69
CA GLU A 362 -48.04 13.79 26.45
C GLU A 362 -46.71 14.53 26.67
N ALA A 363 -46.57 15.29 27.77
CA ALA A 363 -45.32 15.94 28.14
C ALA A 363 -44.18 14.94 28.40
N PHE A 364 -44.47 13.79 29.03
CA PHE A 364 -43.50 12.71 29.27
C PHE A 364 -43.08 11.98 28.00
N PHE A 365 -44.02 11.74 27.07
CA PHE A 365 -43.67 11.20 25.75
C PHE A 365 -42.79 12.19 24.97
N ALA A 366 -43.18 13.47 24.95
CA ALA A 366 -42.43 14.52 24.25
C ALA A 366 -41.01 14.73 24.79
N ILE A 367 -40.82 14.70 26.12
CA ILE A 367 -39.47 14.81 26.71
C ILE A 367 -38.62 13.57 26.42
N SER A 368 -39.19 12.37 26.42
CA SER A 368 -38.48 11.13 26.10
C SER A 368 -37.98 11.12 24.65
N GLU A 369 -38.85 11.52 23.72
CA GLU A 369 -38.50 11.64 22.31
C GLU A 369 -37.39 12.68 22.11
N LYS A 370 -37.54 13.89 22.67
CA LYS A 370 -36.52 14.96 22.57
C LYS A 370 -35.18 14.56 23.21
N ARG A 371 -35.19 13.82 24.32
CA ARG A 371 -33.96 13.29 24.94
C ARG A 371 -33.27 12.25 24.06
N THR A 372 -34.03 11.40 23.39
CA THR A 372 -33.50 10.42 22.44
C THR A 372 -32.83 11.11 21.26
N GLN A 373 -33.52 12.09 20.66
CA GLN A 373 -32.98 12.91 19.57
C GLN A 373 -31.72 13.68 20.02
N LEU A 374 -31.74 14.27 21.22
CA LEU A 374 -30.61 14.99 21.80
C LEU A 374 -29.39 14.08 21.96
N ALA A 375 -29.56 12.89 22.58
CA ALA A 375 -28.47 11.96 22.81
C ALA A 375 -27.82 11.48 21.50
N GLU A 376 -28.63 11.24 20.47
CA GLU A 376 -28.15 10.83 19.16
C GLU A 376 -27.38 11.94 18.43
N LEU A 377 -27.90 13.17 18.43
CA LEU A 377 -27.21 14.32 17.85
C LEU A 377 -25.93 14.67 18.59
N GLU A 378 -25.92 14.60 19.93
CA GLU A 378 -24.72 14.81 20.74
C GLU A 378 -23.65 13.74 20.46
N SER A 379 -24.05 12.48 20.33
CA SER A 379 -23.14 11.37 19.98
C SER A 379 -22.51 11.58 18.60
N ASN A 380 -23.32 11.85 17.58
CA ASN A 380 -22.84 12.06 16.22
C ASN A 380 -21.98 13.32 16.09
N SER A 381 -22.36 14.41 16.76
CA SER A 381 -21.54 15.64 16.82
C SER A 381 -20.19 15.37 17.46
N LYS A 382 -20.15 14.58 18.54
CA LYS A 382 -18.88 14.17 19.16
C LYS A 382 -18.00 13.36 18.19
N ILE A 383 -18.53 12.31 17.57
CA ILE A 383 -17.78 11.50 16.60
C ILE A 383 -17.24 12.37 15.47
N LEU A 384 -18.07 13.27 14.94
CA LEU A 384 -17.66 14.18 13.87
C LEU A 384 -16.53 15.12 14.31
N ASN A 385 -16.60 15.68 15.53
CA ASN A 385 -15.54 16.53 16.07
C ASN A 385 -14.24 15.75 16.29
N ASP A 386 -14.31 14.52 16.80
CA ASP A 386 -13.14 13.66 17.00
C ASP A 386 -12.45 13.35 15.65
N LEU A 387 -13.22 12.98 14.61
CA LEU A 387 -12.70 12.75 13.26
C LEU A 387 -12.12 14.01 12.61
N LEU A 388 -12.74 15.18 12.83
CA LEU A 388 -12.23 16.45 12.33
C LEU A 388 -10.93 16.88 13.04
N SER A 389 -10.83 16.63 14.34
CA SER A 389 -9.60 16.85 15.11
C SER A 389 -8.47 15.97 14.59
N GLU A 390 -8.72 14.66 14.46
CA GLU A 390 -7.72 13.72 13.94
C GLU A 390 -7.28 14.08 12.51
N LYS A 391 -8.23 14.49 11.65
CA LYS A 391 -7.89 15.01 10.31
C LYS A 391 -6.97 16.23 10.40
N SER A 392 -7.25 17.16 11.31
CA SER A 392 -6.42 18.35 11.51
C SER A 392 -5.01 18.00 11.97
N ASP A 393 -4.86 17.01 12.85
CA ASP A 393 -3.57 16.53 13.33
C ASP A 393 -2.73 15.90 12.19
N TYR A 394 -3.36 15.10 11.33
CA TYR A 394 -2.70 14.56 10.12
C TYR A 394 -2.27 15.67 9.15
N GLU A 395 -3.12 16.67 8.92
CA GLU A 395 -2.80 17.81 8.06
C GLU A 395 -1.66 18.67 8.64
N MET A 396 -1.63 18.87 9.96
CA MET A 396 -0.54 19.55 10.66
C MET A 396 0.76 18.75 10.54
N THR A 397 0.69 17.43 10.69
CA THR A 397 1.86 16.55 10.52
C THR A 397 2.41 16.62 9.10
N LEU A 398 1.55 16.65 8.07
CA LEU A 398 1.99 16.82 6.67
C LEU A 398 2.69 18.17 6.44
N LYS A 399 2.19 19.27 7.02
CA LYS A 399 2.87 20.57 6.95
C LYS A 399 4.26 20.53 7.59
N GLY A 400 4.40 19.86 8.75
CA GLY A 400 5.70 19.65 9.38
C GLY A 400 6.66 18.83 8.50
N ILE A 401 6.14 17.82 7.81
CA ILE A 401 6.91 17.01 6.86
C ILE A 401 7.33 17.81 5.62
N GLU A 402 6.48 18.72 5.13
CA GLU A 402 6.82 19.63 4.03
C GLU A 402 8.07 20.46 4.38
N THR A 403 8.11 21.04 5.59
CA THR A 403 9.31 21.74 6.09
C THR A 403 10.51 20.80 6.20
N ALA A 404 10.33 19.60 6.75
CA ALA A 404 11.39 18.60 6.86
C ALA A 404 11.91 18.10 5.50
N SER A 405 11.10 18.19 4.43
CA SER A 405 11.48 17.78 3.08
C SER A 405 12.60 18.64 2.50
N TYR A 406 12.67 19.93 2.87
CA TYR A 406 13.78 20.80 2.47
C TYR A 406 15.11 20.35 3.10
N ASN A 407 15.11 20.08 4.42
CA ASN A 407 16.29 19.57 5.12
C ASN A 407 16.69 18.20 4.58
N PHE A 408 15.72 17.31 4.32
CA PHE A 408 15.98 16.01 3.73
C PHE A 408 16.73 16.09 2.39
N ILE A 409 16.39 17.05 1.52
CA ILE A 409 17.07 17.23 0.24
C ILE A 409 18.53 17.69 0.45
N GLU A 410 18.79 18.56 1.42
CA GLU A 410 20.15 19.02 1.73
C GLU A 410 20.98 17.92 2.41
N ASP A 411 20.41 17.21 3.39
CA ASP A 411 21.06 16.11 4.10
C ASP A 411 21.47 14.95 3.17
N ASN A 412 20.74 14.77 2.05
CA ASN A 412 21.01 13.73 1.06
C ASN A 412 21.67 14.27 -0.21
N LYS A 413 22.23 15.48 -0.18
CA LYS A 413 22.86 16.13 -1.32
C LYS A 413 23.99 15.29 -1.93
N ASP A 414 24.87 14.71 -1.11
CA ASP A 414 26.01 13.94 -1.61
C ASP A 414 25.57 12.64 -2.30
N LYS A 415 24.62 11.90 -1.70
CA LYS A 415 24.02 10.71 -2.33
C LYS A 415 23.32 11.06 -3.64
N ARG A 416 22.64 12.20 -3.70
CA ARG A 416 22.01 12.72 -4.92
C ARG A 416 23.05 13.08 -5.98
N LEU A 417 24.16 13.72 -5.60
CA LEU A 417 25.24 14.10 -6.51
C LEU A 417 25.95 12.87 -7.09
N ASP A 418 26.27 11.87 -6.28
CA ASP A 418 26.87 10.60 -6.75
C ASP A 418 26.00 9.88 -7.78
N PHE A 419 24.68 9.84 -7.54
CA PHE A 419 23.75 9.31 -8.52
C PHE A 419 23.66 10.19 -9.78
N TYR A 420 23.68 11.52 -9.62
CA TYR A 420 23.64 12.44 -10.76
C TYR A 420 24.87 12.33 -11.65
N GLU A 421 26.06 12.14 -11.08
CA GLU A 421 27.28 11.85 -11.84
C GLU A 421 27.15 10.56 -12.65
N THR A 422 26.52 9.53 -12.07
CA THR A 422 26.24 8.26 -12.77
C THR A 422 25.27 8.49 -13.93
N MET A 423 24.21 9.28 -13.71
CA MET A 423 23.27 9.67 -14.76
C MET A 423 23.95 10.45 -15.90
N LEU A 424 24.82 11.41 -15.58
CA LEU A 424 25.57 12.17 -16.58
C LEU A 424 26.50 11.28 -17.41
N LYS A 425 27.19 10.32 -16.78
CA LYS A 425 28.03 9.34 -17.50
C LYS A 425 27.22 8.52 -18.50
N VAL A 426 26.06 8.01 -18.09
CA VAL A 426 25.15 7.26 -18.97
C VAL A 426 24.62 8.15 -20.09
N TYR A 427 24.11 9.34 -19.74
CA TYR A 427 23.55 10.28 -20.70
C TYR A 427 24.56 10.70 -21.76
N ASN A 428 25.79 11.05 -21.38
CA ASN A 428 26.85 11.49 -22.30
C ASN A 428 27.33 10.38 -23.24
N ALA A 429 27.14 9.11 -22.87
CA ALA A 429 27.43 7.97 -23.73
C ALA A 429 26.32 7.72 -24.77
N ILE A 430 25.07 8.04 -24.43
CA ILE A 430 23.90 7.83 -25.30
C ILE A 430 23.63 9.06 -26.19
N TYR A 431 23.89 10.27 -25.68
CA TYR A 431 23.61 11.56 -26.32
C TYR A 431 24.91 12.33 -26.57
N VAL A 432 25.63 11.97 -27.63
CA VAL A 432 26.95 12.54 -27.95
C VAL A 432 26.89 14.03 -28.34
N GLU A 433 25.79 14.46 -28.95
CA GLU A 433 25.64 15.84 -29.48
C GLU A 433 25.22 16.87 -28.41
N ASN A 434 24.54 16.43 -27.34
CA ASN A 434 23.98 17.32 -26.31
C ASN A 434 24.54 16.97 -24.92
N LYS A 435 25.86 16.79 -24.82
CA LYS A 435 26.53 16.39 -23.57
C LYS A 435 26.29 17.40 -22.46
N ASP A 436 26.20 16.89 -21.23
CA ASP A 436 26.05 17.67 -19.99
C ASP A 436 24.77 18.52 -19.89
N GLU A 437 23.82 18.35 -20.81
CA GLU A 437 22.55 19.09 -20.79
C GLU A 437 21.42 18.38 -20.01
N LEU A 438 21.66 17.16 -19.51
CA LEU A 438 20.78 16.49 -18.57
C LEU A 438 20.64 17.33 -17.30
N LYS A 439 19.43 17.42 -16.76
CA LYS A 439 19.20 17.94 -15.39
C LYS A 439 18.51 16.90 -14.53
N PHE A 440 18.99 16.76 -13.31
CA PHE A 440 18.41 15.91 -12.27
C PHE A 440 18.32 16.69 -10.96
N SER A 441 17.12 16.76 -10.38
CA SER A 441 16.89 17.46 -9.11
C SER A 441 15.83 16.78 -8.26
N PHE A 442 15.88 17.08 -6.97
CA PHE A 442 14.78 16.82 -6.05
C PHE A 442 14.21 18.16 -5.62
N ASP A 443 12.90 18.33 -5.74
CA ASP A 443 12.22 19.59 -5.45
C ASP A 443 11.01 19.36 -4.55
N VAL A 444 10.83 20.20 -3.53
CA VAL A 444 9.64 20.14 -2.68
C VAL A 444 8.45 20.70 -3.45
N ASN A 445 7.36 19.93 -3.52
CA ASN A 445 6.12 20.28 -4.19
C ASN A 445 4.91 19.93 -3.32
N SER A 446 4.44 20.92 -2.57
CA SER A 446 3.32 20.78 -1.63
C SER A 446 1.97 20.50 -2.29
N LYS A 447 1.85 20.72 -3.60
CA LYS A 447 0.63 20.44 -4.36
C LYS A 447 0.46 18.94 -4.68
N LYS A 448 1.55 18.17 -4.65
CA LYS A 448 1.55 16.74 -4.99
C LYS A 448 1.49 15.86 -3.75
N GLN A 449 0.95 14.65 -3.89
CA GLN A 449 0.77 13.78 -2.71
C GLN A 449 2.09 13.34 -2.09
N LYS A 450 3.12 13.14 -2.93
CA LYS A 450 4.46 12.67 -2.57
C LYS A 450 5.39 13.73 -1.95
N LEU A 451 5.01 15.00 -1.98
CA LEU A 451 5.74 16.18 -1.50
C LEU A 451 7.15 16.44 -2.07
N ILE A 452 7.86 15.42 -2.57
CA ILE A 452 9.17 15.57 -3.23
C ILE A 452 9.02 15.10 -4.67
N ASP A 453 9.34 15.94 -5.63
CA ASP A 453 9.44 15.56 -7.04
C ASP A 453 10.86 15.12 -7.35
N ILE A 454 10.99 13.95 -7.98
CA ILE A 454 12.22 13.52 -8.67
C ILE A 454 12.13 14.01 -10.11
N ASN A 455 12.88 15.06 -10.43
CA ASN A 455 12.84 15.71 -11.73
C ASN A 455 14.00 15.25 -12.60
N ILE A 456 13.67 14.74 -13.79
CA ILE A 456 14.63 14.35 -14.82
C ILE A 456 14.22 15.12 -16.08
N SER A 457 15.01 16.09 -16.52
CA SER A 457 14.73 16.86 -17.73
C SER A 457 15.89 16.79 -18.71
N PHE A 458 15.55 16.54 -19.97
CA PHE A 458 16.46 16.66 -21.10
C PHE A 458 16.18 17.99 -21.80
N PRO A 459 17.11 18.49 -22.64
CA PRO A 459 16.89 19.61 -23.57
C PRO A 459 15.59 19.46 -24.35
N ASP A 460 15.08 20.56 -24.91
CA ASP A 460 13.79 20.62 -25.61
C ASP A 460 13.74 19.71 -26.84
N MET A 461 13.47 18.43 -26.59
CA MET A 461 13.16 17.42 -27.59
C MET A 461 11.64 17.29 -27.69
N PHE A 462 11.02 17.86 -28.72
CA PHE A 462 9.56 17.81 -28.94
C PHE A 462 9.05 16.45 -29.47
N GLY A 463 9.80 15.35 -29.29
CA GLY A 463 9.50 14.04 -29.88
C GLY A 463 8.91 13.00 -28.91
N LYS A 464 8.14 12.04 -29.43
CA LYS A 464 7.63 10.87 -28.68
C LYS A 464 8.76 10.06 -28.01
N GLY A 465 9.96 10.07 -28.57
CA GLY A 465 11.17 9.43 -28.01
C GLY A 465 11.76 10.12 -26.77
N LYS A 466 11.32 11.33 -26.37
CA LYS A 466 11.88 12.04 -25.22
C LYS A 466 11.75 11.23 -23.92
N ASN A 467 10.55 10.71 -23.64
CA ASN A 467 10.33 9.96 -22.40
C ASN A 467 10.93 8.55 -22.46
N GLN A 468 11.05 7.95 -23.64
CA GLN A 468 11.83 6.72 -23.85
C GLN A 468 13.30 6.95 -23.50
N GLY A 469 13.91 8.03 -24.02
CA GLY A 469 15.27 8.42 -23.67
C GLY A 469 15.48 8.70 -22.19
N ARG A 470 14.56 9.46 -21.57
CA ARG A 470 14.56 9.72 -20.11
C ARG A 470 14.50 8.42 -19.31
N THR A 471 13.64 7.49 -19.72
CA THR A 471 13.49 6.17 -19.08
C THR A 471 14.74 5.33 -19.25
N LEU A 472 15.28 5.24 -20.48
CA LEU A 472 16.48 4.49 -20.78
C LEU A 472 17.68 4.95 -19.94
N VAL A 473 17.95 6.26 -19.92
CA VAL A 473 19.07 6.82 -19.15
C VAL A 473 18.87 6.60 -17.66
N TYR A 474 17.66 6.82 -17.15
CA TYR A 474 17.36 6.64 -15.73
C TYR A 474 17.50 5.18 -15.29
N ASP A 475 16.91 4.25 -16.02
CA ASP A 475 16.94 2.82 -15.69
C ASP A 475 18.37 2.26 -15.76
N ILE A 476 19.14 2.64 -16.78
CA ILE A 476 20.56 2.24 -16.88
C ILE A 476 21.36 2.88 -15.74
N ALA A 477 21.16 4.15 -15.42
CA ALA A 477 21.88 4.79 -14.32
C ALA A 477 21.56 4.15 -12.96
N VAL A 478 20.30 3.80 -12.70
CA VAL A 478 19.91 3.06 -11.49
C VAL A 478 20.56 1.67 -11.47
N LEU A 479 20.59 0.96 -12.59
CA LEU A 479 21.30 -0.31 -12.71
C LEU A 479 22.78 -0.13 -12.34
N ILE A 480 23.50 0.82 -12.96
CA ILE A 480 24.94 1.06 -12.72
C ILE A 480 25.19 1.49 -11.28
N HIS A 481 24.35 2.37 -10.73
CA HIS A 481 24.44 2.81 -9.34
C HIS A 481 24.32 1.63 -8.37
N ASN A 482 23.41 0.71 -8.67
CA ASN A 482 23.17 -0.48 -7.85
C ASN A 482 24.27 -1.53 -7.93
N LEU A 483 25.16 -1.48 -8.92
CA LEU A 483 26.32 -2.38 -8.99
C LEU A 483 27.35 -2.11 -7.88
N LYS A 484 27.33 -0.92 -7.28
CA LYS A 484 28.15 -0.58 -6.11
C LYS A 484 27.74 -1.35 -4.85
N GLN A 485 26.57 -2.01 -4.89
CA GLN A 485 25.95 -2.70 -3.78
C GLN A 485 25.88 -4.21 -4.08
N GLU A 486 25.94 -5.05 -3.04
CA GLU A 486 25.89 -6.50 -3.23
C GLU A 486 24.51 -7.01 -3.67
N ASN A 487 23.45 -6.39 -3.13
CA ASN A 487 22.08 -6.91 -3.22
C ASN A 487 21.19 -6.03 -4.11
N PHE A 488 21.31 -6.27 -5.42
CA PHE A 488 20.36 -5.85 -6.46
C PHE A 488 20.46 -6.76 -7.69
N PRO A 489 19.41 -6.84 -8.52
CA PRO A 489 19.50 -7.42 -9.86
C PRO A 489 20.61 -6.76 -10.67
N LYS A 490 21.47 -7.58 -11.27
CA LYS A 490 22.50 -7.13 -12.23
C LYS A 490 22.05 -7.28 -13.68
N PHE A 491 20.74 -7.20 -13.91
CA PHE A 491 20.16 -7.26 -15.24
C PHE A 491 19.11 -6.19 -15.41
N LEU A 492 18.86 -5.79 -16.65
CA LEU A 492 17.80 -4.86 -17.02
C LEU A 492 17.16 -5.32 -18.32
N ILE A 493 15.83 -5.38 -18.34
CA ILE A 493 15.05 -5.80 -19.50
C ILE A 493 14.22 -4.63 -20.00
N HIS A 494 14.43 -4.26 -21.27
CA HIS A 494 13.63 -3.28 -21.98
C HIS A 494 12.98 -3.90 -23.22
N ASP A 495 11.65 -3.87 -23.29
CA ASP A 495 10.93 -4.31 -24.47
C ASP A 495 10.56 -3.09 -25.33
N GLY A 496 11.13 -2.99 -26.53
CA GLY A 496 10.88 -1.92 -27.52
C GLY A 496 11.08 -0.48 -27.01
N ILE A 497 12.02 -0.28 -26.06
CA ILE A 497 12.43 1.06 -25.63
C ILE A 497 12.98 1.89 -26.80
N PHE A 498 13.60 1.21 -27.77
CA PHE A 498 14.25 1.83 -28.93
C PHE A 498 13.32 2.08 -30.13
N ASP A 499 12.05 1.64 -30.10
CA ASP A 499 11.09 1.75 -31.23
C ASP A 499 10.90 3.20 -31.74
N GLY A 500 11.19 4.20 -30.90
CA GLY A 500 11.03 5.63 -31.21
C GLY A 500 12.28 6.47 -30.94
N MET A 501 13.44 5.82 -30.79
CA MET A 501 14.72 6.47 -30.51
C MET A 501 15.62 6.48 -31.76
N ASP A 502 16.61 7.37 -31.76
CA ASP A 502 17.62 7.41 -32.83
C ASP A 502 18.52 6.16 -32.75
N LYS A 503 18.96 5.63 -33.90
CA LYS A 503 19.85 4.46 -33.98
C LYS A 503 21.20 4.72 -33.30
N SER A 504 21.70 5.95 -33.36
CA SER A 504 22.91 6.36 -32.65
C SER A 504 22.77 6.22 -31.13
N GLN A 505 21.59 6.52 -30.57
CA GLN A 505 21.30 6.34 -29.14
C GLN A 505 21.23 4.85 -28.77
N PHE A 506 20.67 4.00 -29.65
CA PHE A 506 20.69 2.55 -29.47
C PHE A 506 22.13 2.00 -29.44
N ILE A 507 22.96 2.40 -30.40
CA ILE A 507 24.37 1.99 -30.48
C ILE A 507 25.12 2.48 -29.23
N GLY A 508 25.01 3.77 -28.89
CA GLY A 508 25.68 4.35 -27.71
C GLY A 508 25.28 3.68 -26.40
N ALA A 509 23.99 3.33 -26.23
CA ALA A 509 23.54 2.58 -25.05
C ALA A 509 24.16 1.18 -24.98
N CYS A 510 24.22 0.47 -26.11
CA CYS A 510 24.80 -0.86 -26.16
C CYS A 510 26.32 -0.83 -25.95
N GLU A 511 27.04 0.11 -26.57
CA GLU A 511 28.48 0.32 -26.38
C GLU A 511 28.79 0.63 -24.91
N PHE A 512 28.01 1.51 -24.28
CA PHE A 512 28.16 1.82 -22.87
C PHE A 512 28.00 0.58 -21.98
N ILE A 513 26.96 -0.23 -22.21
CA ILE A 513 26.76 -1.48 -21.46
C ILE A 513 27.90 -2.47 -21.72
N MET A 514 28.35 -2.62 -22.97
CA MET A 514 29.47 -3.49 -23.29
C MET A 514 30.74 -3.07 -22.55
N GLU A 515 31.04 -1.77 -22.51
CA GLU A 515 32.17 -1.21 -21.76
C GLU A 515 32.04 -1.51 -20.26
N MET A 516 30.89 -1.22 -19.66
CA MET A 516 30.63 -1.51 -18.24
C MET A 516 30.72 -3.01 -17.93
N SER A 517 30.36 -3.87 -18.89
CA SER A 517 30.41 -5.32 -18.73
C SER A 517 31.83 -5.91 -18.73
N LYS A 518 32.85 -5.15 -19.17
CA LYS A 518 34.25 -5.60 -19.10
C LYS A 518 34.73 -5.75 -17.65
N THR A 519 34.23 -4.91 -16.76
CA THR A 519 34.63 -4.88 -15.34
C THR A 519 33.52 -5.34 -14.40
N ASN A 520 32.27 -5.41 -14.86
CA ASN A 520 31.12 -5.81 -14.07
C ASN A 520 30.34 -6.96 -14.72
N LYS A 521 29.71 -7.81 -13.89
CA LYS A 521 28.72 -8.79 -14.37
C LYS A 521 27.37 -8.08 -14.54
N ILE A 522 26.97 -7.77 -15.78
CA ILE A 522 25.72 -7.08 -16.13
C ILE A 522 25.05 -7.82 -17.29
N GLN A 523 23.72 -7.94 -17.28
CA GLN A 523 22.95 -8.45 -18.42
C GLN A 523 21.89 -7.44 -18.86
N TYR A 524 22.11 -6.79 -20.01
CA TYR A 524 21.07 -5.96 -20.64
C TYR A 524 20.33 -6.78 -21.68
N ILE A 525 19.01 -6.87 -21.57
CA ILE A 525 18.16 -7.67 -22.46
C ILE A 525 17.20 -6.74 -23.17
N THR A 526 17.22 -6.73 -24.51
CA THR A 526 16.30 -5.91 -25.30
C THR A 526 15.73 -6.65 -26.49
N THR A 527 14.49 -6.31 -26.86
CA THR A 527 13.89 -6.75 -28.12
C THR A 527 14.34 -5.82 -29.25
N VAL A 528 14.66 -6.40 -30.42
CA VAL A 528 15.08 -5.66 -31.61
C VAL A 528 14.47 -6.34 -32.84
N ASN A 529 14.03 -5.55 -33.81
CA ASN A 529 13.64 -6.04 -35.13
C ASN A 529 14.77 -5.79 -36.12
N GLU A 530 14.87 -6.65 -37.14
CA GLU A 530 15.74 -6.38 -38.28
C GLU A 530 15.26 -5.13 -39.01
N GLU A 531 16.14 -4.14 -39.06
CA GLU A 531 15.95 -2.91 -39.83
C GLU A 531 17.13 -2.72 -40.78
N GLY A 532 16.83 -2.49 -42.06
CA GLY A 532 17.77 -2.64 -43.18
C GLY A 532 18.96 -1.68 -43.26
N THR A 533 19.24 -0.84 -42.25
CA THR A 533 20.42 0.05 -42.25
C THR A 533 20.84 0.43 -40.83
N LEU A 534 21.78 -0.35 -40.26
CA LEU A 534 22.76 0.15 -39.28
C LEU A 534 24.06 0.35 -40.08
N SER A 535 24.38 1.60 -40.45
CA SER A 535 25.60 1.93 -41.19
C SER A 535 26.59 2.69 -40.31
N GLU A 536 27.86 2.81 -40.76
CA GLU A 536 28.93 3.56 -40.07
C GLU A 536 28.55 5.00 -39.71
N LYS A 537 27.53 5.58 -40.37
CA LYS A 537 27.04 6.94 -40.09
C LYS A 537 26.34 7.09 -38.74
N PHE A 538 26.02 5.99 -38.05
CA PHE A 538 25.30 5.99 -36.77
C PHE A 538 26.17 5.63 -35.55
N GLY A 539 27.48 5.41 -35.72
CA GLY A 539 28.41 5.02 -34.66
C GLY A 539 29.44 4.01 -35.16
N HIS A 540 30.14 3.31 -34.25
CA HIS A 540 31.07 2.23 -34.63
C HIS A 540 30.28 0.97 -35.06
N SER A 541 29.72 0.98 -36.27
CA SER A 541 28.93 -0.14 -36.82
C SER A 541 29.68 -1.46 -36.93
N ASP A 542 31.00 -1.45 -36.75
CA ASP A 542 31.82 -2.66 -36.64
C ASP A 542 31.48 -3.48 -35.39
N LEU A 543 31.07 -2.82 -34.30
CA LEU A 543 30.71 -3.46 -33.03
C LEU A 543 29.24 -3.84 -32.96
N ILE A 544 28.35 -3.05 -33.58
CA ILE A 544 26.89 -3.26 -33.57
C ILE A 544 26.30 -3.08 -34.97
N ASN A 545 26.09 -4.20 -35.64
CA ASN A 545 25.43 -4.37 -36.94
C ASN A 545 24.50 -5.60 -36.91
N PRO A 546 23.64 -5.83 -37.92
CA PRO A 546 22.70 -6.94 -37.93
C PRO A 546 23.36 -8.32 -37.73
N ASN A 547 24.56 -8.53 -38.26
CA ASN A 547 25.30 -9.80 -38.09
C ASN A 547 25.75 -10.00 -36.64
N SER A 548 26.32 -8.96 -36.02
CA SER A 548 26.72 -9.00 -34.61
C SER A 548 25.51 -9.14 -33.67
N ILE A 549 24.39 -8.46 -33.96
CA ILE A 549 23.14 -8.58 -33.20
C ILE A 549 22.61 -10.01 -33.29
N LYS A 550 22.63 -10.62 -34.48
CA LYS A 550 22.22 -12.00 -34.69
C LYS A 550 23.15 -12.99 -33.97
N ALA A 551 24.46 -12.76 -33.99
CA ALA A 551 25.43 -13.57 -33.26
C ALA A 551 25.25 -13.47 -31.73
N ASP A 552 24.85 -12.29 -31.27
CA ASP A 552 24.66 -11.97 -29.86
C ASP A 552 23.22 -12.21 -29.36
N ALA A 553 22.32 -12.62 -30.26
CA ALA A 553 20.94 -12.89 -29.96
C ALA A 553 20.81 -14.19 -29.15
N ILE A 554 20.12 -14.09 -28.02
CA ILE A 554 19.75 -15.25 -27.20
C ILE A 554 18.60 -16.03 -27.83
N LEU A 555 17.78 -15.32 -28.61
CA LEU A 555 16.65 -15.88 -29.34
C LEU A 555 16.48 -15.13 -30.66
N VAL A 556 16.48 -15.87 -31.77
CA VAL A 556 16.16 -15.36 -33.11
C VAL A 556 14.82 -15.95 -33.52
N LEU A 557 13.86 -15.08 -33.83
CA LEU A 557 12.50 -15.41 -34.26
C LEU A 557 12.27 -14.81 -35.64
N ASN A 558 11.51 -15.51 -36.47
CA ASN A 558 11.03 -14.99 -37.76
C ASN A 558 9.62 -15.54 -38.03
N PRO A 559 8.91 -15.08 -39.07
CA PRO A 559 7.55 -15.55 -39.35
C PRO A 559 7.42 -17.06 -39.54
N ASN A 560 8.48 -17.76 -39.97
CA ASN A 560 8.50 -19.22 -40.12
C ASN A 560 8.99 -19.97 -38.86
N LYS A 561 9.59 -19.25 -37.90
CA LYS A 561 10.17 -19.77 -36.65
C LYS A 561 9.72 -18.89 -35.49
N LYS A 562 8.41 -18.88 -35.25
CA LYS A 562 7.78 -18.16 -34.14
C LYS A 562 8.05 -18.87 -32.81
N LEU A 563 7.96 -18.13 -31.70
CA LEU A 563 8.07 -18.72 -30.36
C LEU A 563 6.98 -19.79 -30.18
N LEU A 564 7.33 -21.01 -29.77
CA LEU A 564 6.37 -22.13 -29.65
C LEU A 564 5.55 -22.43 -30.94
N GLY A 565 5.98 -21.96 -32.12
CA GLY A 565 5.34 -22.25 -33.40
C GLY A 565 4.02 -21.53 -33.69
N GLN A 566 3.68 -20.45 -32.98
CA GLN A 566 2.40 -19.73 -33.17
C GLN A 566 2.51 -18.19 -33.11
N ASP A 567 1.44 -17.50 -33.52
CA ASP A 567 1.28 -16.05 -33.35
C ASP A 567 0.77 -15.68 -31.94
N PHE A 568 1.19 -14.51 -31.43
CA PHE A 568 0.82 -14.00 -30.09
C PHE A 568 0.26 -12.58 -30.08
#